data_AF-A0A2E7VPN0-F1
#
_entry.id   AF-A0A2E7VPN0-F1
#
_cell.length_a   1.000
_cell.length_b   1.000
_cell.length_c   1.000
_cell.angle_alpha   90.00
_cell.angle_beta   90.00
_cell.angle_gamma   90.00
#
_symmetry.space_group_name_H-M   'P 1'
#
loop_
_entity.id
_entity.type
_entity.pdbx_description
1 polymer ?
#
loop_
_entity_poly.entity_id
_entity_poly.type
_entity_poly.pdbx_seq_one_letter_code
_entity_poly.pdbx_strand_id
1 'polypeptide(L)'
;MEYGPGDWEGLSNAFADMFEGLGDVKSDESILEFTSFPSDVATGLSISRDGSMLANMPLHGIDSRFERVIFDERRESIRLIGPETDYTYRVPPAILRRRGRLRGLSRLWRLR
;
A
#
# COMPACT_ATOMS: atom_id res chain seq x y z
N MET A 1 3.92 10.48 6.26
CA MET A 1 4.74 10.93 5.10
C MET A 1 3.82 11.21 3.94
N GLU A 2 4.07 12.25 3.14
CA GLU A 2 3.15 12.72 2.12
C GLU A 2 3.84 12.86 0.76
N TYR A 3 3.12 12.49 -0.30
CA TYR A 3 3.57 12.54 -1.69
C TYR A 3 2.46 13.06 -2.60
N GLY A 4 2.84 13.70 -3.71
CA GLY A 4 1.94 14.00 -4.83
C GLY A 4 2.39 13.28 -6.10
N PRO A 5 1.60 13.32 -7.19
CA PRO A 5 1.96 12.70 -8.47
C PRO A 5 3.30 13.17 -9.07
N GLY A 6 3.74 14.38 -8.71
CA GLY A 6 5.04 14.93 -9.13
C GLY A 6 6.25 14.26 -8.49
N ASP A 7 6.08 13.58 -7.34
CA ASP A 7 7.14 12.81 -6.66
C ASP A 7 6.85 11.30 -6.77
N TRP A 8 6.77 10.83 -8.01
CA TRP A 8 6.44 9.43 -8.30
C TRP A 8 7.46 8.45 -7.74
N GLU A 9 8.75 8.81 -7.78
CA GLU A 9 9.83 7.96 -7.25
C GLU A 9 9.72 7.82 -5.72
N GLY A 10 9.52 8.92 -5.00
CA GLY A 10 9.31 8.90 -3.55
C GLY A 10 8.07 8.10 -3.16
N LEU A 11 6.97 8.30 -3.90
CA LEU A 11 5.72 7.55 -3.72
C LEU A 11 5.91 6.05 -3.97
N SER A 12 6.60 5.67 -5.05
CA SER A 12 6.88 4.28 -5.42
C SER A 12 7.68 3.58 -4.33
N ASN A 13 8.73 4.23 -3.85
CA ASN A 13 9.58 3.71 -2.79
C ASN A 13 8.77 3.51 -1.50
N ALA A 14 7.99 4.51 -1.07
CA ALA A 14 7.15 4.42 0.13
C ALA A 14 6.05 3.35 0.02
N PHE A 15 5.50 3.16 -1.18
CA PHE A 15 4.49 2.13 -1.45
C PHE A 15 5.09 0.72 -1.34
N ALA A 16 6.23 0.48 -2.00
CA ALA A 16 6.94 -0.79 -1.92
C ALA A 16 7.33 -1.12 -0.46
N ASP A 17 7.88 -0.14 0.22
CA ASP A 17 8.24 -0.16 1.64
C ASP A 17 7.08 -0.49 2.59
N MET A 18 5.87 -0.03 2.27
CA MET A 18 4.68 -0.31 3.06
C MET A 18 4.23 -1.77 2.88
N PHE A 19 4.29 -2.30 1.66
CA PHE A 19 3.74 -3.62 1.34
C PHE A 19 4.76 -4.75 1.28
N GLU A 20 6.04 -4.46 1.54
CA GLU A 20 7.14 -5.43 1.54
C GLU A 20 6.80 -6.69 2.36
N GLY A 21 6.84 -7.85 1.69
CA GLY A 21 6.60 -9.16 2.29
C GLY A 21 5.15 -9.44 2.70
N LEU A 22 4.20 -8.58 2.34
CA LEU A 22 2.76 -8.74 2.64
C LEU A 22 1.94 -9.34 1.50
N GLY A 23 2.55 -9.46 0.32
CA GLY A 23 1.94 -9.90 -0.91
C GLY A 23 2.86 -9.59 -2.09
N ASP A 24 2.28 -9.60 -3.28
CA ASP A 24 2.94 -9.16 -4.50
C ASP A 24 2.85 -7.64 -4.61
N VAL A 25 3.98 -7.00 -4.90
CA VAL A 25 4.07 -5.56 -5.12
C VAL A 25 4.68 -5.33 -6.49
N LYS A 26 3.95 -4.58 -7.31
CA LYS A 26 4.42 -4.09 -8.61
C LYS A 26 4.58 -2.59 -8.51
N SER A 27 5.75 -2.08 -8.87
CA SER A 27 6.02 -0.66 -9.01
C SER A 27 6.73 -0.41 -10.33
N ASP A 28 6.08 0.31 -11.24
CA ASP A 28 6.70 0.78 -12.47
C ASP A 28 6.46 2.28 -12.67
N GLU A 29 6.85 2.82 -13.83
CA GLU A 29 6.74 4.26 -14.10
C GLU A 29 5.30 4.76 -14.26
N SER A 30 4.32 3.86 -14.31
CA SER A 30 2.92 4.14 -14.62
C SER A 30 1.95 3.69 -13.54
N ILE A 31 2.24 2.60 -12.82
CA ILE A 31 1.33 1.97 -11.86
C ILE A 31 2.07 1.45 -10.63
N LEU A 32 1.42 1.58 -9.49
CA LEU A 32 1.77 0.96 -8.22
C LEU A 32 0.62 0.03 -7.84
N GLU A 33 0.93 -1.24 -7.62
CA GLU A 33 -0.08 -2.25 -7.31
C GLU A 33 0.39 -3.15 -6.18
N PHE A 34 -0.50 -3.37 -5.23
CA PHE A 34 -0.37 -4.34 -4.15
C PHE A 34 -1.50 -5.36 -4.27
N THR A 35 -1.13 -6.64 -4.25
CA THR A 35 -2.06 -7.76 -4.08
C THR A 35 -1.61 -8.59 -2.90
N SER A 36 -2.47 -8.77 -1.90
CA SER A 36 -2.14 -9.58 -0.73
C SER A 36 -2.15 -11.07 -1.02
N PHE A 37 -1.43 -11.85 -0.21
CA PHE A 37 -1.54 -13.31 -0.27
C PHE A 37 -2.96 -13.77 0.13
N PRO A 38 -3.64 -14.59 -0.69
CA PRO A 38 -4.99 -15.07 -0.39
C PRO A 38 -5.09 -15.87 0.92
N SER A 39 -3.99 -16.46 1.38
CA SER A 39 -3.93 -17.20 2.65
C SER A 39 -4.17 -16.34 3.89
N ASP A 40 -3.95 -15.03 3.80
CA ASP A 40 -4.18 -14.10 4.91
C ASP A 40 -5.57 -13.45 4.77
N VAL A 41 -5.74 -12.65 3.71
CA VAL A 41 -6.98 -12.01 3.23
C VAL A 41 -6.76 -11.67 1.76
N ALA A 42 -7.74 -11.89 0.87
CA ALA A 42 -7.65 -11.43 -0.51
C ALA A 42 -8.11 -9.96 -0.62
N THR A 43 -7.18 -9.05 -0.91
CA THR A 43 -7.42 -7.61 -1.08
C THR A 43 -6.33 -7.00 -1.95
N GLY A 44 -6.61 -5.88 -2.58
CA GLY A 44 -5.60 -5.16 -3.37
C GLY A 44 -5.81 -3.66 -3.39
N LEU A 45 -4.74 -2.96 -3.73
CA LEU A 45 -4.72 -1.52 -3.95
C LEU A 45 -3.87 -1.22 -5.17
N SER A 46 -4.40 -0.45 -6.09
CA SER A 46 -3.72 -0.01 -7.29
C SER A 46 -3.85 1.50 -7.43
N ILE A 47 -2.75 2.14 -7.83
CA ILE A 47 -2.61 3.60 -7.97
C ILE A 47 -1.86 3.85 -9.28
N SER A 48 -2.46 4.63 -10.17
CA SER A 48 -1.85 5.03 -11.44
C SER A 48 -1.24 6.43 -11.35
N ARG A 49 -0.21 6.68 -12.16
CA ARG A 49 0.50 7.97 -12.19
C ARG A 49 -0.33 9.16 -12.65
N ASP A 50 -1.39 8.91 -13.41
CA ASP A 50 -2.36 9.92 -13.84
C ASP A 50 -3.33 10.35 -12.73
N GLY A 51 -3.19 9.75 -11.54
CA GLY A 51 -4.01 10.00 -10.37
C GLY A 51 -5.12 8.97 -10.16
N SER A 52 -5.33 8.01 -11.08
CA SER A 52 -6.39 7.02 -10.94
C SER A 52 -6.08 6.06 -9.78
N MET A 53 -7.09 5.58 -9.07
CA MET A 53 -6.93 4.58 -8.02
C MET A 53 -8.00 3.50 -8.12
N LEU A 54 -7.65 2.28 -7.71
CA LEU A 54 -8.56 1.15 -7.56
C LEU A 54 -8.23 0.42 -6.26
N ALA A 55 -9.20 0.30 -5.37
CA ALA A 55 -9.09 -0.58 -4.21
C ALA A 55 -10.03 -1.77 -4.41
N ASN A 56 -9.46 -2.97 -4.54
CA ASN A 56 -10.24 -4.20 -4.60
C ASN A 56 -10.50 -4.70 -3.19
N MET A 57 -11.62 -4.26 -2.63
CA MET A 57 -12.28 -4.90 -1.50
C MET A 57 -13.50 -5.68 -2.03
N PRO A 58 -13.92 -6.78 -1.38
CA PRO A 58 -15.02 -7.63 -1.85
C PRO A 58 -16.38 -6.93 -2.03
N LEU A 59 -16.54 -5.64 -1.69
CA LEU A 59 -17.82 -4.94 -1.71
C LEU A 59 -17.85 -3.55 -2.38
N HIS A 60 -16.73 -2.85 -2.65
CA HIS A 60 -16.74 -1.56 -3.38
C HIS A 60 -15.40 -1.28 -4.07
N GLY A 61 -15.46 -0.86 -5.34
CA GLY A 61 -14.36 -0.20 -6.04
C GLY A 61 -14.57 1.31 -6.00
N ILE A 62 -13.51 2.07 -5.77
CA ILE A 62 -13.50 3.53 -5.86
C ILE A 62 -12.65 3.87 -7.08
N ASP A 63 -13.23 4.60 -8.04
CA ASP A 63 -12.55 5.16 -9.20
C ASP A 63 -12.59 6.69 -9.08
N SER A 64 -11.43 7.29 -8.84
CA SER A 64 -11.29 8.74 -8.69
C SER A 64 -9.84 9.17 -8.85
N ARG A 65 -9.61 10.48 -8.93
CA ARG A 65 -8.28 11.08 -9.05
C ARG A 65 -7.75 11.50 -7.68
N PHE A 66 -6.52 11.11 -7.33
CA PHE A 66 -5.80 11.66 -6.17
C PHE A 66 -4.85 12.79 -6.58
N GLU A 67 -4.64 13.73 -5.66
CA GLU A 67 -3.64 14.79 -5.72
C GLU A 67 -2.56 14.59 -4.65
N ARG A 68 -2.92 13.93 -3.54
CA ARG A 68 -2.04 13.72 -2.38
C ARG A 68 -2.21 12.31 -1.84
N VAL A 69 -1.09 11.69 -1.49
CA VAL A 69 -1.00 10.37 -0.87
C VAL A 69 -0.30 10.50 0.46
N ILE A 70 -0.95 10.09 1.54
CA ILE A 70 -0.43 10.19 2.90
C ILE A 70 -0.27 8.79 3.49
N PHE A 71 0.96 8.40 3.77
CA PHE A 71 1.29 7.20 4.52
C PHE A 71 1.32 7.51 6.02
N ASP A 72 0.63 6.69 6.79
CA ASP A 72 0.76 6.68 8.25
C ASP A 72 2.20 6.29 8.68
N GLU A 73 2.64 6.78 9.84
CA GLU A 73 3.97 6.55 10.40
C GLU A 73 4.26 5.06 10.62
N ARG A 74 3.24 4.28 10.98
CA ARG A 74 3.37 2.83 11.20
C ARG A 74 3.33 2.02 9.90
N ARG A 75 3.05 2.67 8.76
CA ARG A 75 2.85 2.04 7.45
C ARG A 75 1.75 0.99 7.50
N GLU A 76 0.68 1.28 8.23
CA GLU A 76 -0.49 0.40 8.38
C GLU A 76 -1.71 0.94 7.62
N SER A 77 -1.65 2.19 7.17
CA SER A 77 -2.67 2.78 6.30
C SER A 77 -2.08 3.81 5.33
N ILE A 78 -2.76 3.95 4.20
CA ILE A 78 -2.49 4.95 3.17
C ILE A 78 -3.79 5.70 2.88
N ARG A 79 -3.73 7.03 2.87
CA ARG A 79 -4.86 7.92 2.58
C ARG A 79 -4.62 8.59 1.24
N LEU A 80 -5.61 8.50 0.36
CA LEU A 80 -5.63 9.02 -1.00
C LEU A 80 -6.63 10.18 -1.03
N ILE A 81 -6.13 11.39 -1.26
CA ILE A 81 -6.91 12.63 -1.21
C ILE A 81 -6.90 13.26 -2.60
N GLY A 82 -8.07 13.64 -3.10
CA GLY A 82 -8.27 14.41 -4.31
C GLY A 82 -9.55 15.24 -4.23
N PRO A 83 -9.99 15.86 -5.35
CA PRO A 83 -11.09 16.82 -5.34
C PRO A 83 -12.41 16.29 -4.79
N GLU A 84 -12.71 15.02 -5.08
CA GLU A 84 -13.96 14.35 -4.69
C GLU A 84 -13.71 13.08 -3.86
N THR A 85 -12.45 12.83 -3.49
CA THR A 85 -12.05 11.59 -2.83
C THR A 85 -11.21 11.87 -1.60
N ASP A 86 -11.61 11.26 -0.50
CA ASP A 86 -10.84 11.17 0.73
C ASP A 86 -10.93 9.73 1.23
N TYR A 87 -10.12 8.87 0.62
CA TYR A 87 -10.18 7.44 0.87
C TYR A 87 -9.00 7.00 1.73
N THR A 88 -9.25 6.13 2.70
CA THR A 88 -8.18 5.51 3.49
C THR A 88 -8.20 4.00 3.32
N TYR A 89 -7.17 3.46 2.69
CA TYR A 89 -6.90 2.03 2.71
C TYR A 89 -6.17 1.66 4.00
N ARG A 90 -6.75 0.75 4.79
CA ARG A 90 -6.14 0.21 6.00
C ARG A 90 -5.72 -1.23 5.75
N VAL A 91 -4.47 -1.56 6.02
CA VAL A 91 -3.98 -2.93 5.90
C VAL A 91 -4.72 -3.80 6.93
N PRO A 92 -5.42 -4.87 6.50
CA PRO A 92 -6.11 -5.77 7.42
C PRO A 92 -5.18 -6.34 8.50
N PRO A 93 -5.64 -6.46 9.77
CA PRO A 93 -4.84 -7.02 10.86
C PRO A 93 -4.26 -8.41 10.57
N ALA A 94 -4.99 -9.25 9.82
CA ALA A 94 -4.53 -10.57 9.40
C ALA A 94 -3.24 -10.50 8.55
N ILE A 95 -3.14 -9.52 7.65
CA ILE A 95 -1.94 -9.26 6.86
C ILE A 95 -0.82 -8.68 7.74
N LEU A 96 -1.13 -7.74 8.64
CA LEU A 96 -0.12 -7.16 9.55
C LEU A 96 0.53 -8.20 10.48
N ARG A 97 -0.19 -9.26 10.86
CA ARG A 97 0.38 -10.39 11.63
C ARG A 97 1.54 -11.06 10.88
N ARG A 98 1.51 -11.13 9.54
CA ARG A 98 2.63 -11.63 8.74
C ARG A 98 3.87 -10.76 8.91
N ARG A 99 3.71 -9.43 8.85
CA ARG A 99 4.81 -8.47 9.09
C ARG A 99 5.49 -8.72 10.45
N GLY A 100 4.67 -8.91 11.49
CA GLY A 100 5.17 -9.22 12.84
C GLY A 100 6.01 -10.51 12.89
N ARG A 101 5.56 -11.57 12.21
CA ARG A 101 6.31 -12.83 12.09
C ARG A 101 7.64 -12.65 11.35
N LEU A 102 7.64 -11.94 10.22
CA LEU A 102 8.86 -11.64 9.45
C LEU A 102 9.88 -10.88 10.29
N ARG A 103 9.46 -9.82 10.98
CA ARG A 103 10.32 -9.04 11.88
C ARG A 103 10.88 -9.87 13.03
N GLY A 104 10.12 -10.81 13.57
CA GLY A 104 10.58 -11.74 14.61
C GLY A 104 11.67 -12.69 14.10
N LEU A 105 11.48 -13.26 12.90
CA LEU A 105 12.46 -14.12 12.25
C LEU A 105 13.75 -13.37 11.96
N SER A 106 13.70 -12.18 11.36
CA SER A 106 14.89 -11.37 11.03
C SER A 106 15.74 -10.98 12.26
N ARG A 107 15.17 -10.96 13.47
CA ARG A 107 15.93 -10.75 14.71
C ARG A 107 16.70 -12.00 15.14
N LEU A 108 16.15 -13.19 14.91
CA LEU A 108 16.80 -14.46 15.25
C LEU A 108 18.04 -14.73 14.39
N TRP A 109 18.01 -14.33 13.11
CA TRP A 109 19.16 -14.47 12.20
C TRP A 109 20.29 -13.47 12.46
N ARG A 110 20.02 -12.38 13.18
CA ARG A 110 21.02 -11.34 13.50
C ARG A 110 21.81 -11.63 14.78
N LEU A 111 21.49 -12.72 15.48
CA LEU A 111 22.08 -13.15 16.75
C LEU A 111 22.96 -14.41 16.60
N ARG A 112 23.33 -14.80 15.37
CA ARG A 112 24.31 -15.87 15.09
C ARG A 112 25.55 -15.32 14.43
#